data_AF-A0B5L0-F1
#
_entry.id   AF-A0B5L0-F1
#
_cell.length_a   1.000
_cell.length_b   1.000
_cell.length_c   1.000
_cell.angle_alpha   90.00
_cell.angle_beta   90.00
_cell.angle_gamma   90.00
#
_symmetry.space_group_name_H-M   'P 1'
#
loop_
_entity.id
_entity.type
_entity.pdbx_description
1 polymer ?
#
loop_
_entity_poly.entity_id
_entity_poly.type
_entity_poly.pdbx_seq_one_letter_code
_entity_poly.pdbx_strand_id
1 'polypeptide(L)'
;MSGLFEIFREATLLQCGFLEKLLRLDMSEVASFSESLASFLSDTERNKFVYGLAAGRSALSLYSFLQLLQNHFDNIFPCTLEDPVQRHFNPRKMNLGIAVSGSGETPSVNKYIEDVMGQGGEIKLITANRNGTAYRLVEDYKNGTILVIEGRTKYSTDKERRSRLSPLGTEFELEVLAFLNALFKDIQARLDGHHDDRCPEYCSTIQDFEENGRLIADMDQEHLERWFGRLFPRSGRYVIGGVGRSGLVARAFEMRFTHLNKISYWERDFNTPSFQIGDVYIPITGGGNTYEALEGARNAFRNGADVMPITANSGSNLMALVREKGRLDDVVFIPVKKDYEGLFKGNRSTTSWLVSEFTKYRYPIFEINTSIFTNSVVAVGAEFLGIVEAGMRRLHV
;
A
#
# COMPACT_ATOMS: atom_id res chain seq x y z
N MET A 1 20.09 8.16 21.19
CA MET A 1 18.85 8.21 20.40
C MET A 1 19.02 8.96 19.07
N SER A 2 20.02 9.83 18.92
CA SER A 2 20.28 10.61 17.69
C SER A 2 20.49 9.81 16.39
N GLY A 3 20.80 8.51 16.46
CA GLY A 3 20.94 7.65 15.27
C GLY A 3 19.63 7.13 14.70
N LEU A 4 18.52 7.13 15.46
CA LEU A 4 17.24 6.59 14.99
C LEU A 4 16.60 7.47 13.93
N PHE A 5 16.67 8.79 14.11
CA PHE A 5 16.18 9.74 13.11
C PHE A 5 17.01 9.70 11.82
N GLU A 6 18.33 9.51 11.91
CA GLU A 6 19.17 9.34 10.73
C GLU A 6 18.76 8.11 9.93
N ILE A 7 18.53 6.96 10.58
CA ILE A 7 18.02 5.75 9.92
C ILE A 7 16.65 5.98 9.30
N PHE A 8 15.75 6.65 10.01
CA PHE A 8 14.44 7.03 9.48
C PHE A 8 14.58 7.86 8.19
N ARG A 9 15.45 8.87 8.20
CA ARG A 9 15.69 9.75 7.07
C ARG A 9 16.33 9.02 5.90
N GLU A 10 17.35 8.18 6.15
CA GLU A 10 17.98 7.35 5.12
C GLU A 10 17.01 6.34 4.50
N ALA A 11 16.21 5.66 5.34
CA ALA A 11 15.18 4.73 4.87
C ALA A 11 14.13 5.46 4.02
N THR A 12 13.71 6.65 4.44
CA THR A 12 12.74 7.48 3.69
C THR A 12 13.29 7.87 2.33
N LEU A 13 14.52 8.39 2.27
CA LEU A 13 15.16 8.75 1.00
C LEU A 13 15.37 7.55 0.07
N LEU A 14 15.67 6.38 0.64
CA LEU A 14 15.77 5.13 -0.12
C LEU A 14 14.41 4.76 -0.75
N GLN A 15 13.31 4.89 0.01
CA GLN A 15 11.95 4.64 -0.51
C GLN A 15 11.57 5.62 -1.64
N CYS A 16 11.91 6.91 -1.51
CA CYS A 16 11.74 7.89 -2.60
C CYS A 16 12.54 7.49 -3.85
N GLY A 17 13.75 6.98 -3.68
CA GLY A 17 14.57 6.45 -4.79
C GLY A 17 13.92 5.28 -5.53
N PHE A 18 13.06 4.49 -4.87
CA PHE A 18 12.27 3.44 -5.54
C PHE A 18 11.18 4.03 -6.44
N LEU A 19 10.59 5.17 -6.05
CA LEU A 19 9.64 5.89 -6.89
C LEU A 19 10.32 6.49 -8.12
N GLU A 20 11.47 7.14 -7.95
CA GLU A 20 12.25 7.69 -9.08
C GLU A 20 12.62 6.63 -10.13
N LYS A 21 12.88 5.40 -9.68
CA LYS A 21 13.21 4.28 -10.55
C LYS A 21 12.06 3.89 -11.47
N LEU A 22 10.80 4.12 -11.08
CA LEU A 22 9.64 3.90 -11.94
C LEU A 22 9.65 4.82 -13.17
N LEU A 23 10.25 6.01 -13.08
CA LEU A 23 10.46 6.90 -14.23
C LEU A 23 11.51 6.38 -15.23
N ARG A 24 12.27 5.35 -14.85
CA ARG A 24 13.32 4.73 -15.70
C ARG A 24 12.85 3.45 -16.37
N LEU A 25 11.59 3.06 -16.19
CA LEU A 25 11.00 1.96 -16.94
C LEU A 25 10.98 2.28 -18.44
N ASP A 26 10.89 1.25 -19.27
CA ASP A 26 10.67 1.46 -20.70
C ASP A 26 9.23 1.96 -20.89
N MET A 27 9.10 3.21 -21.31
CA MET A 27 7.78 3.83 -21.52
C MET A 27 6.97 3.12 -22.61
N SER A 28 7.62 2.44 -23.56
CA SER A 28 6.90 1.63 -24.55
C SER A 28 6.26 0.38 -23.92
N GLU A 29 6.95 -0.28 -22.99
CA GLU A 29 6.38 -1.38 -22.20
C GLU A 29 5.24 -0.88 -21.31
N VAL A 30 5.41 0.28 -20.64
CA VAL A 30 4.36 0.90 -19.81
C VAL A 30 3.14 1.28 -20.64
N ALA A 31 3.35 1.92 -21.80
CA ALA A 31 2.29 2.32 -22.73
C ALA A 31 1.51 1.11 -23.25
N SER A 32 2.21 0.05 -23.67
CA SER A 32 1.58 -1.19 -24.13
C SER A 32 0.76 -1.86 -23.01
N PHE A 33 1.31 -1.90 -21.78
CA PHE A 33 0.60 -2.46 -20.63
C PHE A 33 -0.64 -1.64 -20.27
N SER A 34 -0.52 -0.31 -20.27
CA SER A 34 -1.62 0.64 -20.04
C SER A 34 -2.71 0.51 -21.09
N GLU A 35 -2.34 0.49 -22.37
CA GLU A 35 -3.26 0.30 -23.49
C GLU A 35 -4.00 -1.04 -23.40
N SER A 36 -3.29 -2.11 -23.03
CA SER A 36 -3.91 -3.42 -22.86
C SER A 36 -4.99 -3.42 -21.79
N LEU A 37 -4.75 -2.75 -20.66
CA LEU A 37 -5.77 -2.56 -19.62
C LEU A 37 -6.89 -1.61 -20.06
N ALA A 38 -6.57 -0.49 -20.69
CA ALA A 38 -7.57 0.46 -21.20
C ALA A 38 -8.50 -0.20 -22.22
N SER A 39 -7.95 -1.00 -23.13
CA SER A 39 -8.72 -1.80 -24.10
C SER A 39 -9.69 -2.73 -23.40
N PHE A 40 -9.23 -3.50 -22.40
CA PHE A 40 -10.10 -4.37 -21.61
C PHE A 40 -11.17 -3.56 -20.87
N LEU A 41 -10.83 -2.39 -20.34
CA LEU A 41 -11.71 -1.54 -19.52
C LEU A 41 -12.72 -0.71 -20.36
N SER A 42 -12.48 -0.52 -21.65
CA SER A 42 -13.31 0.29 -22.55
C SER A 42 -14.75 -0.21 -22.74
N ASP A 43 -14.99 -1.53 -22.72
CA ASP A 43 -16.34 -2.10 -22.90
C ASP A 43 -17.24 -1.80 -21.69
N THR A 44 -18.21 -0.90 -21.81
CA THR A 44 -19.10 -0.55 -20.70
C THR A 44 -20.35 -1.43 -20.63
N GLU A 45 -20.63 -2.23 -21.65
CA GLU A 45 -21.87 -3.02 -21.75
C GLU A 45 -21.74 -4.38 -21.05
N ARG A 46 -20.56 -5.00 -21.12
CA ARG A 46 -20.32 -6.31 -20.53
C ARG A 46 -19.80 -6.19 -19.11
N ASN A 47 -20.36 -7.00 -18.22
CA ASN A 47 -19.80 -7.18 -16.88
C ASN A 47 -18.44 -7.89 -16.97
N LYS A 48 -17.46 -7.36 -16.25
CA LYS A 48 -16.06 -7.83 -16.23
C LYS A 48 -15.69 -8.35 -14.85
N PHE A 49 -15.04 -9.51 -14.81
CA PHE A 49 -14.44 -10.03 -13.58
C PHE A 49 -12.94 -9.81 -13.62
N VAL A 50 -12.41 -9.13 -12.61
CA VAL A 50 -10.98 -8.81 -12.49
C VAL A 50 -10.41 -9.51 -11.27
N TYR A 51 -9.58 -10.53 -11.50
CA TYR A 51 -8.97 -11.36 -10.47
C TYR A 51 -7.60 -10.79 -10.09
N GLY A 52 -7.45 -10.35 -8.85
CA GLY A 52 -6.16 -9.96 -8.29
C GLY A 52 -5.39 -11.16 -7.77
N LEU A 53 -4.35 -11.57 -8.49
CA LEU A 53 -3.54 -12.75 -8.21
C LEU A 53 -2.21 -12.35 -7.56
N ALA A 54 -2.22 -12.19 -6.24
CA ALA A 54 -1.02 -11.85 -5.48
C ALA A 54 -1.15 -12.34 -4.03
N ALA A 55 -0.02 -12.68 -3.41
CA ALA A 55 0.03 -13.17 -2.04
C ALA A 55 0.80 -12.21 -1.12
N GLY A 56 0.51 -12.28 0.18
CA GLY A 56 1.17 -11.48 1.19
C GLY A 56 0.98 -9.98 0.95
N ARG A 57 2.07 -9.21 1.05
CA ARG A 57 2.01 -7.74 1.01
C ARG A 57 1.81 -7.18 -0.41
N SER A 58 2.36 -7.82 -1.44
CA SER A 58 2.10 -7.43 -2.84
C SER A 58 0.61 -7.53 -3.20
N ALA A 59 -0.14 -8.41 -2.51
CA ALA A 59 -1.59 -8.49 -2.63
C ALA A 59 -2.28 -7.19 -2.19
N LEU A 60 -1.78 -6.52 -1.16
CA LEU A 60 -2.37 -5.28 -0.63
C LEU A 60 -2.27 -4.15 -1.67
N SER A 61 -1.13 -4.02 -2.36
CA SER A 61 -0.97 -3.06 -3.46
C SER A 61 -1.96 -3.33 -4.60
N LEU A 62 -2.14 -4.60 -4.95
CA LEU A 62 -3.07 -5.02 -6.00
C LEU A 62 -4.54 -4.83 -5.58
N TYR A 63 -4.89 -5.15 -4.34
CA TYR A 63 -6.25 -4.96 -3.82
C TYR A 63 -6.61 -3.47 -3.74
N SER A 64 -5.64 -2.60 -3.45
CA SER A 64 -5.82 -1.15 -3.54
C SER A 64 -6.18 -0.71 -4.97
N PHE A 65 -5.57 -1.32 -5.98
CA PHE A 65 -5.88 -1.04 -7.39
C PHE A 65 -7.23 -1.62 -7.80
N LEU A 66 -7.59 -2.83 -7.35
CA LEU A 66 -8.92 -3.40 -7.58
C LEU A 66 -10.03 -2.52 -6.99
N GLN A 67 -9.83 -1.98 -5.79
CA GLN A 67 -10.75 -1.03 -5.19
C GLN A 67 -10.85 0.25 -6.03
N LEU A 68 -9.74 0.72 -6.60
CA LEU A 68 -9.71 1.87 -7.49
C LEU A 68 -10.52 1.63 -8.77
N LEU A 69 -10.39 0.44 -9.38
CA LEU A 69 -11.18 0.02 -10.54
C LEU A 69 -12.67 -0.04 -10.20
N GLN A 70 -13.06 -0.76 -9.14
CA GLN A 70 -14.45 -0.87 -8.71
C GLN A 70 -15.07 0.50 -8.41
N ASN A 71 -14.26 1.45 -7.94
CA ASN A 71 -14.73 2.78 -7.63
C ASN A 71 -15.10 3.60 -8.87
N HIS A 72 -14.43 3.36 -10.00
CA HIS A 72 -14.57 4.16 -11.23
C HIS A 72 -15.38 3.45 -12.32
N PHE A 73 -15.58 2.13 -12.22
CA PHE A 73 -16.31 1.34 -13.22
C PHE A 73 -17.39 0.50 -12.56
N ASP A 74 -18.66 0.76 -12.91
CA ASP A 74 -19.81 0.07 -12.32
C ASP A 74 -19.98 -1.38 -12.81
N ASN A 75 -19.38 -1.73 -13.95
CA ASN A 75 -19.44 -3.06 -14.55
C ASN A 75 -18.25 -3.96 -14.17
N ILE A 76 -17.41 -3.56 -13.21
CA ILE A 76 -16.26 -4.33 -12.74
C ILE A 76 -16.55 -5.01 -11.40
N PHE A 77 -16.33 -6.32 -11.38
CA PHE A 77 -16.45 -7.17 -10.20
C PHE A 77 -15.04 -7.66 -9.81
N PRO A 78 -14.41 -7.06 -8.78
CA PRO A 78 -13.11 -7.50 -8.33
C PRO A 78 -13.22 -8.84 -7.60
N CYS A 79 -12.27 -9.73 -7.84
CA CYS A 79 -12.09 -11.00 -7.14
C CYS A 79 -10.65 -11.08 -6.63
N THR A 80 -10.42 -11.73 -5.50
CA THR A 80 -9.09 -11.89 -4.88
C THR A 80 -8.64 -13.35 -4.88
N LEU A 81 -7.44 -13.65 -4.40
CA LEU A 81 -7.01 -15.05 -4.21
C LEU A 81 -7.90 -15.83 -3.24
N GLU A 82 -8.59 -15.14 -2.33
CA GLU A 82 -9.54 -15.75 -1.39
C GLU A 82 -10.81 -16.24 -2.11
N ASP A 83 -11.08 -15.71 -3.31
CA ASP A 83 -12.17 -16.13 -4.18
C ASP A 83 -11.65 -17.19 -5.18
N PRO A 84 -12.06 -18.47 -5.06
CA PRO A 84 -11.58 -19.49 -5.98
C PRO A 84 -11.97 -19.13 -7.42
N VAL A 85 -10.99 -18.95 -8.30
CA VAL A 85 -11.23 -18.63 -9.73
C VAL A 85 -12.17 -19.67 -10.34
N GLN A 86 -11.98 -20.94 -10.02
CA GLN A 86 -12.80 -22.06 -10.49
C GLN A 86 -14.30 -21.94 -10.17
N ARG A 87 -14.69 -21.14 -9.16
CA ARG A 87 -16.11 -20.92 -8.81
C ARG A 87 -16.70 -19.65 -9.41
N HIS A 88 -15.87 -18.64 -9.65
CA HIS A 88 -16.33 -17.32 -10.07
C HIS A 88 -15.98 -16.98 -11.52
N PHE A 89 -15.19 -17.82 -12.20
CA PHE A 89 -14.91 -17.67 -13.62
C PHE A 89 -16.18 -17.89 -14.41
N ASN A 90 -16.56 -16.90 -15.21
CA ASN A 90 -17.77 -16.97 -16.02
C ASN A 90 -17.41 -16.99 -17.50
N PRO A 91 -17.57 -18.13 -18.20
CA PRO A 91 -17.20 -18.27 -19.62
C PRO A 91 -17.99 -17.34 -20.55
N ARG A 92 -19.11 -16.77 -20.10
CA ARG A 92 -19.94 -15.83 -20.86
C ARG A 92 -19.55 -14.37 -20.62
N LYS A 93 -18.59 -14.10 -19.74
CA LYS A 93 -18.15 -12.74 -19.36
C LYS A 93 -16.68 -12.53 -19.71
N MET A 94 -16.25 -11.28 -19.64
CA MET A 94 -14.83 -10.92 -19.80
C MET A 94 -14.11 -11.17 -18.48
N ASN A 95 -13.04 -11.97 -18.51
CA ASN A 95 -12.27 -12.37 -17.34
C ASN A 95 -10.81 -11.93 -17.51
N LEU A 96 -10.31 -11.16 -16.55
CA LEU A 96 -8.95 -10.64 -16.52
C LEU A 96 -8.28 -11.04 -15.20
N GLY A 97 -7.16 -11.74 -15.26
CA GLY A 97 -6.28 -11.90 -14.11
C GLY A 97 -5.17 -10.86 -14.15
N ILE A 98 -5.02 -10.11 -13.06
CA ILE A 98 -3.87 -9.23 -12.85
C ILE A 98 -3.01 -9.91 -11.80
N ALA A 99 -1.82 -10.38 -12.20
CA ALA A 99 -0.90 -11.08 -11.32
C ALA A 99 0.25 -10.18 -10.89
N VAL A 100 0.58 -10.22 -9.59
CA VAL A 100 1.74 -9.51 -9.04
C VAL A 100 2.58 -10.47 -8.22
N SER A 101 3.82 -10.70 -8.65
CA SER A 101 4.79 -11.50 -7.89
C SER A 101 6.22 -11.03 -8.12
N GLY A 102 6.87 -10.54 -7.05
CA GLY A 102 8.25 -10.08 -7.12
C GLY A 102 9.23 -11.23 -7.39
N SER A 103 9.04 -12.38 -6.74
CA SER A 103 9.88 -13.57 -6.96
C SER A 103 9.53 -14.30 -8.26
N GLY A 104 8.27 -14.25 -8.69
CA GLY A 104 7.74 -15.08 -9.77
C GLY A 104 7.57 -16.56 -9.41
N GLU A 105 7.78 -16.94 -8.14
CA GLU A 105 7.79 -18.34 -7.69
C GLU A 105 6.69 -18.66 -6.67
N THR A 106 5.82 -17.71 -6.36
CA THR A 106 4.74 -17.91 -5.39
C THR A 106 3.75 -18.97 -5.90
N PRO A 107 3.65 -20.17 -5.28
CA PRO A 107 2.90 -21.29 -5.86
C PRO A 107 1.41 -21.00 -6.05
N SER A 108 0.79 -20.29 -5.09
CA SER A 108 -0.62 -19.91 -5.17
C SER A 108 -0.88 -18.95 -6.34
N VAL A 109 0.00 -17.98 -6.57
CA VAL A 109 -0.11 -17.04 -7.70
C VAL A 109 0.06 -17.77 -9.03
N ASN A 110 1.08 -18.63 -9.15
CA ASN A 110 1.35 -19.38 -10.38
C ASN A 110 0.19 -20.32 -10.74
N LYS A 111 -0.37 -21.03 -9.75
CA LYS A 111 -1.55 -21.88 -9.95
C LYS A 111 -2.75 -21.08 -10.46
N TYR A 112 -3.02 -19.90 -9.91
CA TYR A 112 -4.15 -19.10 -10.35
C TYR A 112 -3.94 -18.48 -11.74
N ILE A 113 -2.69 -18.17 -12.11
CA ILE A 113 -2.34 -17.78 -13.49
C ILE A 113 -2.72 -18.92 -14.44
N GLU A 114 -2.31 -20.15 -14.14
CA GLU A 114 -2.68 -21.34 -14.92
C GLU A 114 -4.20 -21.54 -14.99
N ASP A 115 -4.92 -21.39 -13.88
CA ASP A 115 -6.38 -21.54 -13.82
C ASP A 115 -7.12 -20.52 -14.71
N VAL A 116 -6.65 -19.26 -14.78
CA VAL A 116 -7.25 -18.22 -15.65
C VAL A 116 -6.90 -18.49 -17.12
N MET A 117 -5.65 -18.86 -17.41
CA MET A 117 -5.20 -19.20 -18.77
C MET A 117 -5.92 -20.43 -19.31
N GLY A 118 -6.07 -21.48 -18.49
CA GLY A 118 -6.75 -22.73 -18.86
C GLY A 118 -8.22 -22.54 -19.19
N GLN A 119 -8.85 -21.49 -18.68
CA GLN A 119 -10.23 -21.11 -18.98
C GLN A 119 -10.35 -20.04 -20.07
N GLY A 120 -9.23 -19.60 -20.66
CA GLY A 120 -9.19 -18.66 -21.78
C GLY A 120 -9.30 -17.18 -21.39
N GLY A 121 -9.10 -16.83 -20.12
CA GLY A 121 -9.08 -15.44 -19.66
C GLY A 121 -7.84 -14.67 -20.12
N GLU A 122 -7.86 -13.35 -19.98
CA GLU A 122 -6.66 -12.51 -20.18
C GLU A 122 -5.79 -12.49 -18.93
N ILE A 123 -4.47 -12.39 -19.09
CA ILE A 123 -3.52 -12.24 -17.98
C ILE A 123 -2.64 -11.02 -18.18
N LYS A 124 -2.51 -10.20 -17.14
CA LYS A 124 -1.52 -9.11 -17.06
C LYS A 124 -0.63 -9.39 -15.85
N LEU A 125 0.66 -9.60 -16.08
CA LEU A 125 1.64 -9.94 -15.05
C LEU A 125 2.56 -8.75 -14.77
N ILE A 126 2.74 -8.43 -13.48
CA ILE A 126 3.78 -7.53 -13.00
C ILE A 126 4.77 -8.35 -12.16
N THR A 127 6.04 -8.37 -12.55
CA THR A 127 7.07 -9.13 -11.85
C THR A 127 8.40 -8.40 -11.80
N ALA A 128 9.27 -8.77 -10.86
CA ALA A 128 10.67 -8.32 -10.83
C ALA A 128 11.64 -9.38 -11.38
N ASN A 129 11.16 -10.57 -11.73
CA ASN A 129 12.00 -11.71 -12.12
C ASN A 129 11.63 -12.25 -13.51
N ARG A 130 12.43 -11.87 -14.52
CA ARG A 130 12.33 -12.40 -15.90
C ARG A 130 12.57 -13.91 -16.00
N ASN A 131 13.25 -14.49 -15.01
CA ASN A 131 13.52 -15.94 -14.97
C ASN A 131 12.55 -16.68 -14.04
N GLY A 132 11.49 -16.02 -13.57
CA GLY A 132 10.52 -16.62 -12.66
C GLY A 132 9.55 -17.54 -13.39
N THR A 133 8.97 -18.51 -12.67
CA THR A 133 7.91 -19.38 -13.19
C THR A 133 6.70 -18.59 -13.70
N ALA A 134 6.27 -17.55 -12.97
CA ALA A 134 5.19 -16.67 -13.42
C ALA A 134 5.46 -16.03 -14.79
N TYR A 135 6.70 -15.57 -15.03
CA TYR A 135 7.10 -14.96 -16.29
C TYR A 135 7.00 -15.98 -17.44
N ARG A 136 7.59 -17.17 -17.25
CA ARG A 136 7.54 -18.26 -18.24
C ARG A 136 6.12 -18.72 -18.56
N LEU A 137 5.22 -18.73 -17.57
CA LEU A 137 3.82 -19.09 -17.81
C LEU A 137 3.13 -18.09 -18.74
N VAL A 138 3.42 -16.80 -18.60
CA VAL A 138 2.69 -15.74 -19.31
C VAL A 138 3.35 -15.36 -20.64
N GLU A 139 4.67 -15.56 -20.80
CA GLU A 139 5.40 -15.09 -21.98
C GLU A 139 4.92 -15.72 -23.29
N ASP A 140 4.55 -17.01 -23.23
CA ASP A 140 4.06 -17.77 -24.38
C ASP A 140 2.53 -17.70 -24.54
N TYR A 141 1.84 -17.01 -23.63
CA TYR A 141 0.39 -16.94 -23.64
C TYR A 141 -0.10 -15.81 -24.54
N LYS A 142 -0.87 -16.14 -25.59
CA LYS A 142 -1.38 -15.16 -26.58
C LYS A 142 -2.15 -13.97 -25.99
N ASN A 143 -2.84 -14.18 -24.86
CA ASN A 143 -3.65 -13.18 -24.16
C ASN A 143 -2.93 -12.67 -22.89
N GLY A 144 -1.61 -12.87 -22.85
CA GLY A 144 -0.70 -12.45 -21.78
C GLY A 144 -0.07 -11.10 -22.10
N THR A 145 0.09 -10.26 -21.08
CA THR A 145 0.91 -9.05 -21.16
C THR A 145 1.78 -9.00 -19.92
N ILE A 146 3.07 -8.74 -20.07
CA ILE A 146 4.02 -8.73 -18.97
C ILE A 146 4.63 -7.34 -18.85
N LEU A 147 4.72 -6.85 -17.62
CA LEU A 147 5.54 -5.72 -17.25
C LEU A 147 6.59 -6.16 -16.23
N VAL A 148 7.84 -5.79 -16.48
CA VAL A 148 8.94 -6.11 -15.58
C VAL A 148 9.41 -4.86 -14.84
N ILE A 149 9.24 -4.84 -13.53
CA ILE A 149 9.82 -3.83 -12.65
C ILE A 149 11.12 -4.40 -12.08
N GLU A 150 12.24 -4.14 -12.74
CA GLU A 150 13.53 -4.74 -12.35
C GLU A 150 13.88 -4.38 -10.90
N GLY A 151 14.05 -5.36 -10.01
CA GLY A 151 14.39 -5.10 -8.60
C GLY A 151 15.82 -4.54 -8.35
N ARG A 152 16.59 -4.21 -9.39
CA ARG A 152 17.98 -3.74 -9.30
C ARG A 152 18.09 -2.26 -9.64
N THR A 153 18.40 -1.43 -8.65
CA THR A 153 18.96 -0.10 -8.89
C THR A 153 20.47 -0.20 -9.16
N LYS A 154 20.96 0.52 -10.17
CA LYS A 154 22.39 0.71 -10.51
C LYS A 154 23.24 1.35 -9.38
N TYR A 155 22.64 1.67 -8.23
CA TYR A 155 23.30 2.26 -7.04
C TYR A 155 23.59 1.23 -5.93
N SER A 156 23.37 -0.07 -6.16
CA SER A 156 23.43 -1.09 -5.10
C SER A 156 24.74 -1.89 -5.06
N THR A 157 25.79 -1.30 -4.52
CA THR A 157 27.00 -2.06 -4.13
C THR A 157 26.92 -2.62 -2.70
N ASP A 158 26.02 -2.11 -1.84
CA ASP A 158 25.96 -2.52 -0.43
C ASP A 158 24.62 -3.20 -0.07
N LYS A 159 24.62 -4.53 -0.13
CA LYS A 159 23.49 -5.40 0.23
C LYS A 159 23.12 -5.28 1.72
N GLU A 160 24.10 -5.02 2.57
CA GLU A 160 23.92 -4.93 4.02
C GLU A 160 23.17 -3.65 4.38
N ARG A 161 23.59 -2.51 3.83
CA ARG A 161 22.88 -1.23 4.02
C ARG A 161 21.42 -1.29 3.56
N ARG A 162 21.13 -1.90 2.40
CA ARG A 162 19.74 -2.04 1.91
C ARG A 162 18.90 -2.94 2.80
N SER A 163 19.47 -4.04 3.31
CA SER A 163 18.75 -4.96 4.23
C SER A 163 18.33 -4.27 5.53
N ARG A 164 19.14 -3.32 6.01
CA ARG A 164 18.88 -2.52 7.20
C ARG A 164 17.82 -1.44 6.95
N LEU A 165 17.90 -0.75 5.81
CA LEU A 165 17.02 0.41 5.50
C LEU A 165 15.68 0.03 4.86
N SER A 166 15.57 -1.14 4.21
CA SER A 166 14.33 -1.63 3.61
C SER A 166 14.20 -3.15 3.81
N PRO A 167 13.98 -3.61 5.06
CA PRO A 167 13.95 -5.03 5.38
C PRO A 167 12.83 -5.77 4.64
N LEU A 168 13.08 -7.05 4.31
CA LEU A 168 12.15 -7.96 3.63
C LEU A 168 11.65 -7.50 2.26
N GLY A 169 12.35 -6.59 1.57
CA GLY A 169 12.01 -6.25 0.18
C GLY A 169 10.76 -5.37 -0.01
N THR A 170 10.51 -4.42 0.90
CA THR A 170 9.42 -3.43 0.78
C THR A 170 9.42 -2.60 -0.50
N GLU A 171 10.59 -2.50 -1.16
CA GLU A 171 10.75 -1.81 -2.44
C GLU A 171 9.71 -2.22 -3.46
N PHE A 172 9.57 -3.53 -3.72
CA PHE A 172 8.69 -4.03 -4.76
C PHE A 172 7.21 -3.70 -4.47
N GLU A 173 6.81 -3.67 -3.21
CA GLU A 173 5.42 -3.36 -2.82
C GLU A 173 5.08 -1.89 -3.03
N LEU A 174 5.98 -1.00 -2.61
CA LEU A 174 5.82 0.43 -2.82
C LEU A 174 5.86 0.75 -4.32
N GLU A 175 6.78 0.12 -5.07
CA GLU A 175 6.89 0.27 -6.51
C GLU A 175 5.60 -0.17 -7.21
N VAL A 176 5.05 -1.34 -6.88
CA VAL A 176 3.78 -1.79 -7.46
C VAL A 176 2.62 -0.88 -7.06
N LEU A 177 2.55 -0.44 -5.80
CA LEU A 177 1.49 0.46 -5.33
C LEU A 177 1.52 1.78 -6.10
N ALA A 178 2.69 2.43 -6.18
CA ALA A 178 2.87 3.68 -6.90
C ALA A 178 2.64 3.50 -8.41
N PHE A 179 3.21 2.43 -8.99
CA PHE A 179 3.04 2.08 -10.40
C PHE A 179 1.57 1.93 -10.76
N LEU A 180 0.79 1.12 -10.04
CA LEU A 180 -0.62 0.88 -10.35
C LEU A 180 -1.48 2.15 -10.21
N ASN A 181 -1.18 3.02 -9.24
CA ASN A 181 -1.90 4.29 -9.09
C ASN A 181 -1.55 5.29 -10.21
N ALA A 182 -0.29 5.37 -10.63
CA ALA A 182 0.12 6.21 -11.77
C ALA A 182 -0.40 5.65 -13.10
N LEU A 183 -0.37 4.33 -13.26
CA LEU A 183 -0.91 3.64 -14.43
C LEU A 183 -2.42 3.88 -14.55
N PHE A 184 -3.15 3.88 -13.44
CA PHE A 184 -4.58 4.19 -13.46
C PHE A 184 -4.86 5.56 -14.09
N LYS A 185 -4.03 6.57 -13.77
CA LYS A 185 -4.19 7.92 -14.30
C LYS A 185 -3.95 7.95 -15.82
N ASP A 186 -2.97 7.19 -16.31
CA ASP A 186 -2.71 7.02 -17.75
C ASP A 186 -3.83 6.24 -18.45
N ILE A 187 -4.37 5.19 -17.83
CA ILE A 187 -5.55 4.45 -18.31
C ILE A 187 -6.74 5.39 -18.49
N GLN A 188 -7.02 6.26 -17.51
CA GLN A 188 -8.10 7.24 -17.61
C GLN A 188 -7.89 8.18 -18.80
N ALA A 189 -6.67 8.70 -18.99
CA ALA A 189 -6.37 9.57 -20.13
C ALA A 189 -6.59 8.86 -21.48
N ARG A 190 -6.18 7.58 -21.59
CA ARG A 190 -6.41 6.76 -22.79
C ARG A 190 -7.89 6.51 -23.05
N LEU A 191 -8.68 6.25 -22.00
CA LEU A 191 -10.13 6.09 -22.13
C LEU A 191 -10.83 7.40 -22.56
N ASP A 192 -10.26 8.55 -22.21
CA ASP A 192 -10.71 9.88 -22.66
C ASP A 192 -10.22 10.24 -24.07
N GLY A 193 -9.54 9.32 -24.77
CA GLY A 193 -9.05 9.50 -26.14
C GLY A 193 -7.65 10.14 -26.25
N HIS A 194 -6.94 10.33 -25.14
CA HIS A 194 -5.56 10.82 -25.13
C HIS A 194 -4.58 9.64 -25.16
N HIS A 195 -4.08 9.32 -26.35
CA HIS A 195 -3.09 8.25 -26.55
C HIS A 195 -1.70 8.87 -26.75
N ASP A 196 -0.79 8.67 -25.78
CA ASP A 196 0.61 9.08 -25.87
C ASP A 196 1.52 7.97 -25.34
N ASP A 197 2.41 7.45 -26.19
CA ASP A 197 3.34 6.37 -25.85
C ASP A 197 4.44 6.81 -24.87
N ARG A 198 4.55 8.11 -24.60
CA ARG A 198 5.45 8.66 -23.57
C ARG A 198 4.81 8.63 -22.18
N CYS A 199 3.53 8.28 -22.06
CA CYS A 199 2.79 8.20 -20.80
C CYS A 199 3.00 9.42 -19.87
N PRO A 200 2.67 10.65 -20.31
CA PRO A 200 2.95 11.87 -19.54
C PRO A 200 2.21 11.91 -18.20
N GLU A 201 0.96 11.41 -18.16
CA GLU A 201 0.15 11.35 -16.95
C GLU A 201 0.74 10.39 -15.90
N TYR A 202 1.24 9.24 -16.35
CA TYR A 202 2.00 8.32 -15.52
C TYR A 202 3.26 8.99 -14.94
N CYS A 203 4.08 9.61 -15.80
CA CYS A 203 5.33 10.25 -15.39
C CYS A 203 5.09 11.38 -14.38
N SER A 204 4.13 12.24 -14.66
CA SER A 204 3.72 13.35 -13.78
C SER A 204 3.26 12.84 -12.41
N THR A 205 2.44 11.78 -12.40
CA THR A 205 1.94 11.17 -11.15
C THR A 205 3.08 10.59 -10.30
N ILE A 206 4.04 9.90 -10.93
CA ILE A 206 5.20 9.35 -10.20
C ILE A 206 6.10 10.46 -9.65
N GLN A 207 6.35 11.52 -10.44
CA GLN A 207 7.12 12.69 -9.98
C GLN A 207 6.43 13.35 -8.78
N ASP A 208 5.11 13.50 -8.84
CA ASP A 208 4.36 14.09 -7.75
C ASP A 208 4.40 13.22 -6.47
N PHE A 209 4.31 11.89 -6.58
CA PHE A 209 4.49 10.97 -5.46
C PHE A 209 5.88 11.06 -4.84
N GLU A 210 6.92 11.15 -5.66
CA GLU A 210 8.31 11.27 -5.24
C GLU A 210 8.53 12.58 -4.45
N GLU A 211 8.12 13.71 -5.01
CA GLU A 211 8.25 15.02 -4.41
C GLU A 211 7.49 15.13 -3.08
N ASN A 212 6.29 14.55 -3.00
CA ASN A 212 5.53 14.47 -1.75
C ASN A 212 6.20 13.54 -0.73
N GLY A 213 6.75 12.42 -1.18
CA GLY A 213 7.46 11.47 -0.32
C GLY A 213 8.67 12.11 0.36
N ARG A 214 9.39 13.00 -0.34
CA ARG A 214 10.54 13.73 0.24
C ARG A 214 10.18 14.59 1.45
N LEU A 215 8.95 15.09 1.54
CA LEU A 215 8.48 15.89 2.68
C LEU A 215 8.56 15.10 4.00
N ILE A 216 8.50 13.77 3.95
CA ILE A 216 8.59 12.89 5.13
C ILE A 216 9.99 12.96 5.76
N ALA A 217 11.03 13.19 4.94
CA ALA A 217 12.41 13.28 5.42
C ALA A 217 12.68 14.56 6.23
N ASP A 218 11.81 15.57 6.08
CA ASP A 218 11.89 16.89 6.74
C ASP A 218 10.96 16.99 7.96
N MET A 219 10.36 15.87 8.39
CA MET A 219 9.55 15.83 9.61
C MET A 219 10.38 16.14 10.86
N ASP A 220 9.74 16.72 11.87
CA ASP A 220 10.40 17.16 13.09
C ASP A 220 11.11 16.01 13.82
N GLN A 221 12.43 16.15 13.97
CA GLN A 221 13.29 15.12 14.55
C GLN A 221 12.94 14.84 16.01
N GLU A 222 12.79 15.88 16.83
CA GLU A 222 12.55 15.72 18.27
C GLU A 222 11.21 15.02 18.52
N HIS A 223 10.17 15.40 17.79
CA HIS A 223 8.87 14.75 17.82
C HIS A 223 8.93 13.28 17.42
N LEU A 224 9.59 12.95 16.30
CA LEU A 224 9.70 11.57 15.83
C LEU A 224 10.52 10.69 16.78
N GLU A 225 11.63 11.19 17.33
CA GLU A 225 12.41 10.45 18.32
C GLU A 225 11.60 10.17 19.59
N ARG A 226 10.82 11.14 20.09
CA ARG A 226 9.87 10.94 21.20
C ARG A 226 8.81 9.89 20.85
N TRP A 227 8.26 9.96 19.64
CA TRP A 227 7.25 9.01 19.17
C TRP A 227 7.81 7.57 19.07
N PHE A 228 9.01 7.38 18.49
CA PHE A 228 9.69 6.08 18.46
C PHE A 228 9.97 5.54 19.86
N GLY A 229 10.45 6.41 20.76
CA GLY A 229 10.73 6.08 22.15
C GLY A 229 9.50 5.67 22.95
N ARG A 230 8.29 6.02 22.49
CA ARG A 230 7.03 5.53 23.08
C ARG A 230 6.50 4.30 22.35
N LEU A 231 6.67 4.22 21.03
CA LEU A 231 6.14 3.16 20.20
C LEU A 231 6.81 1.81 20.50
N PHE A 232 8.14 1.72 20.46
CA PHE A 232 8.86 0.44 20.44
C PHE A 232 9.12 -0.27 21.78
N PRO A 233 9.33 0.40 22.93
CA PRO A 233 9.67 -0.31 24.18
C PRO A 233 8.46 -1.00 24.84
N ARG A 234 7.29 -1.00 24.22
CA ARG A 234 6.08 -1.61 24.77
C ARG A 234 6.06 -3.12 24.58
N SER A 235 5.51 -3.80 25.59
CA SER A 235 5.23 -5.25 25.60
C SER A 235 3.75 -5.57 25.32
N GLY A 236 2.89 -4.55 25.32
CA GLY A 236 1.48 -4.70 24.96
C GLY A 236 1.26 -4.97 23.48
N ARG A 237 0.00 -5.22 23.11
CA ARG A 237 -0.38 -5.58 21.74
C ARG A 237 -0.57 -4.34 20.90
N TYR A 238 -0.27 -4.43 19.61
CA TYR A 238 -0.42 -3.35 18.64
C TYR A 238 -1.64 -3.65 17.77
N VAL A 239 -2.71 -2.87 17.93
CA VAL A 239 -3.87 -2.94 17.05
C VAL A 239 -3.74 -1.83 16.02
N ILE A 240 -3.58 -2.17 14.74
CA ILE A 240 -3.36 -1.20 13.67
C ILE A 240 -4.58 -1.19 12.75
N GLY A 241 -5.13 -0.01 12.52
CA GLY A 241 -6.45 0.12 11.91
C GLY A 241 -6.54 1.18 10.83
N GLY A 242 -7.58 1.09 10.01
CA GLY A 242 -7.81 2.00 8.90
C GLY A 242 -8.96 1.50 8.01
N VAL A 243 -9.44 2.36 7.12
CA VAL A 243 -10.60 2.07 6.26
C VAL A 243 -10.23 2.21 4.79
N GLY A 244 -10.79 1.34 3.95
CA GLY A 244 -10.51 1.30 2.51
C GLY A 244 -9.00 1.13 2.24
N ARG A 245 -8.45 1.94 1.33
CA ARG A 245 -7.01 1.90 0.99
C ARG A 245 -6.10 2.20 2.18
N SER A 246 -6.48 3.13 3.08
CA SER A 246 -5.73 3.36 4.32
C SER A 246 -5.72 2.13 5.23
N GLY A 247 -6.78 1.31 5.19
CA GLY A 247 -6.84 0.02 5.87
C GLY A 247 -5.89 -1.03 5.29
N LEU A 248 -5.63 -1.00 3.97
CA LEU A 248 -4.62 -1.85 3.33
C LEU A 248 -3.20 -1.44 3.75
N VAL A 249 -2.93 -0.14 3.87
CA VAL A 249 -1.66 0.37 4.43
C VAL A 249 -1.51 -0.04 5.90
N ALA A 250 -2.59 0.03 6.69
CA ALA A 250 -2.62 -0.44 8.07
C ALA A 250 -2.32 -1.93 8.18
N ARG A 251 -2.91 -2.77 7.32
CA ARG A 251 -2.64 -4.21 7.25
C ARG A 251 -1.19 -4.49 6.86
N ALA A 252 -0.62 -3.75 5.91
CA ALA A 252 0.78 -3.89 5.53
C ALA A 252 1.71 -3.56 6.71
N PHE A 253 1.41 -2.49 7.45
CA PHE A 253 2.19 -2.07 8.61
C PHE A 253 2.07 -3.05 9.77
N GLU A 254 0.87 -3.56 10.04
CA GLU A 254 0.59 -4.61 11.03
C GLU A 254 1.46 -5.84 10.80
N MET A 255 1.49 -6.37 9.57
CA MET A 255 2.36 -7.49 9.22
C MET A 255 3.84 -7.19 9.54
N ARG A 256 4.29 -5.93 9.43
CA ARG A 256 5.67 -5.55 9.78
C ARG A 256 5.94 -5.54 11.28
N PHE A 257 4.96 -5.24 12.13
CA PHE A 257 5.11 -5.40 13.58
C PHE A 257 5.30 -6.87 13.97
N THR A 258 4.58 -7.78 13.32
CA THR A 258 4.82 -9.23 13.51
C THR A 258 6.27 -9.60 13.17
N HIS A 259 6.82 -9.09 12.05
CA HIS A 259 8.23 -9.30 11.70
C HIS A 259 9.23 -8.66 12.67
N LEU A 260 8.82 -7.62 13.40
CA LEU A 260 9.57 -7.00 14.50
C LEU A 260 9.39 -7.74 15.83
N ASN A 261 8.84 -8.97 15.80
CA ASN A 261 8.56 -9.78 16.99
C ASN A 261 7.63 -9.08 18.00
N LYS A 262 6.70 -8.27 17.50
CA LYS A 262 5.63 -7.65 18.29
C LYS A 262 4.33 -8.41 18.07
N ILE A 263 3.48 -8.45 19.10
CA ILE A 263 2.14 -9.00 18.98
C ILE A 263 1.28 -7.92 18.33
N SER A 264 0.88 -8.13 17.09
CA SER A 264 0.05 -7.19 16.34
C SER A 264 -1.26 -7.83 15.86
N TYR A 265 -2.27 -6.99 15.68
CA TYR A 265 -3.57 -7.36 15.15
C TYR A 265 -4.04 -6.29 14.18
N TRP A 266 -4.64 -6.71 13.08
CA TRP A 266 -5.32 -5.79 12.19
C TRP A 266 -6.69 -5.45 12.78
N GLU A 267 -7.05 -4.17 12.80
CA GLU A 267 -8.34 -3.76 13.35
C GLU A 267 -9.48 -4.50 12.65
N ARG A 268 -10.33 -5.16 13.45
CA ARG A 268 -11.52 -5.94 13.02
C ARG A 268 -11.22 -7.16 12.14
N ASP A 269 -10.00 -7.67 12.19
CA ASP A 269 -9.79 -9.08 11.88
C ASP A 269 -10.62 -9.95 12.85
N PHE A 270 -11.07 -11.12 12.39
CA PHE A 270 -11.94 -12.02 13.16
C PHE A 270 -11.30 -12.49 14.47
N ASN A 271 -9.96 -12.43 14.56
CA ASN A 271 -9.18 -12.80 15.74
C ASN A 271 -8.76 -11.61 16.61
N THR A 272 -9.16 -10.38 16.29
CA THR A 272 -8.70 -9.19 17.00
C THR A 272 -9.32 -9.10 18.40
N PRO A 273 -8.49 -9.16 19.47
CA PRO A 273 -9.00 -9.15 20.83
C PRO A 273 -9.50 -7.77 21.25
N SER A 274 -10.28 -7.71 22.32
CA SER A 274 -10.61 -6.44 22.98
C SER A 274 -9.37 -5.79 23.57
N PHE A 275 -9.33 -4.46 23.56
CA PHE A 275 -8.25 -3.65 24.14
C PHE A 275 -8.05 -3.96 25.62
N GLN A 276 -6.79 -3.98 26.04
CA GLN A 276 -6.34 -4.12 27.42
C GLN A 276 -5.38 -2.98 27.77
N ILE A 277 -5.18 -2.78 29.08
CA ILE A 277 -4.22 -1.80 29.59
C ILE A 277 -2.83 -2.13 29.05
N GLY A 278 -2.16 -1.12 28.48
CA GLY A 278 -0.83 -1.27 27.89
C GLY A 278 -0.82 -1.63 26.40
N ASP A 279 -1.96 -1.95 25.80
CA ASP A 279 -2.08 -2.05 24.34
C ASP A 279 -1.94 -0.69 23.67
N VAL A 280 -1.69 -0.71 22.36
CA VAL A 280 -1.57 0.47 21.51
C VAL A 280 -2.50 0.33 20.32
N TYR A 281 -3.36 1.32 20.12
CA TYR A 281 -4.13 1.49 18.90
C TYR A 281 -3.45 2.50 17.98
N ILE A 282 -3.21 2.10 16.73
CA ILE A 282 -2.59 2.92 15.68
C ILE A 282 -3.60 3.08 14.53
N PRO A 283 -4.53 4.06 14.62
CA PRO A 283 -5.42 4.38 13.51
C PRO A 283 -4.68 5.13 12.41
N ILE A 284 -4.73 4.61 11.18
CA ILE A 284 -4.26 5.25 9.96
C ILE A 284 -5.46 5.83 9.21
N THR A 285 -5.53 7.15 9.14
CA THR A 285 -6.67 7.85 8.50
C THR A 285 -6.26 9.23 8.02
N GLY A 286 -6.29 9.46 6.70
CA GLY A 286 -5.88 10.76 6.16
C GLY A 286 -6.76 11.91 6.64
N GLY A 287 -8.08 11.69 6.71
CA GLY A 287 -9.06 12.70 7.12
C GLY A 287 -9.32 12.74 8.63
N GLY A 288 -9.00 11.69 9.39
CA GLY A 288 -9.14 11.67 10.85
C GLY A 288 -10.58 11.72 11.39
N ASN A 289 -11.59 11.53 10.53
CA ASN A 289 -13.02 11.62 10.88
C ASN A 289 -13.83 10.37 10.48
N THR A 290 -13.14 9.29 10.10
CA THR A 290 -13.77 8.00 9.81
C THR A 290 -14.34 7.41 11.10
N TYR A 291 -15.57 6.90 11.03
CA TYR A 291 -16.28 6.31 12.17
C TYR A 291 -15.42 5.28 12.92
N GLU A 292 -14.77 4.39 12.18
CA GLU A 292 -13.94 3.30 12.68
C GLU A 292 -12.78 3.83 13.52
N ALA A 293 -12.04 4.80 13.00
CA ALA A 293 -10.92 5.40 13.71
C ALA A 293 -11.37 6.11 15.00
N LEU A 294 -12.53 6.77 14.98
CA LEU A 294 -13.08 7.47 16.14
C LEU A 294 -13.56 6.49 17.21
N GLU A 295 -14.36 5.49 16.83
CA GLU A 295 -14.86 4.48 17.77
C GLU A 295 -13.74 3.58 18.29
N GLY A 296 -12.80 3.20 17.44
CA GLY A 296 -11.59 2.47 17.82
C GLY A 296 -10.79 3.25 18.87
N ALA A 297 -10.56 4.55 18.65
CA ALA A 297 -9.86 5.41 19.60
C ALA A 297 -10.63 5.58 20.92
N ARG A 298 -11.96 5.79 20.88
CA ARG A 298 -12.79 5.87 22.09
C ARG A 298 -12.73 4.57 22.89
N ASN A 299 -12.82 3.43 22.21
CA ASN A 299 -12.77 2.11 22.84
C ASN A 299 -11.38 1.84 23.44
N ALA A 300 -10.31 2.18 22.72
CA ALA A 300 -8.94 2.06 23.21
C ALA A 300 -8.74 2.87 24.50
N PHE A 301 -9.09 4.16 24.49
CA PHE A 301 -8.98 5.01 25.68
C PHE A 301 -9.83 4.50 26.85
N ARG A 302 -11.05 4.02 26.59
CA ARG A 302 -11.93 3.48 27.64
C ARG A 302 -11.34 2.25 28.33
N ASN A 303 -10.56 1.43 27.62
CA ASN A 303 -9.93 0.22 28.15
C ASN A 303 -8.48 0.43 28.62
N GLY A 304 -8.01 1.69 28.69
CA GLY A 304 -6.66 2.02 29.15
C GLY A 304 -5.55 1.70 28.15
N ALA A 305 -5.89 1.53 26.87
CA ALA A 305 -4.93 1.43 25.78
C ALA A 305 -4.48 2.83 25.33
N ASP A 306 -3.26 2.89 24.82
CA ASP A 306 -2.70 4.08 24.20
C ASP A 306 -3.22 4.25 22.77
N VAL A 307 -3.37 5.49 22.30
CA VAL A 307 -3.76 5.79 20.92
C VAL A 307 -2.67 6.64 20.28
N MET A 308 -2.09 6.15 19.17
CA MET A 308 -1.03 6.82 18.41
C MET A 308 -1.43 6.96 16.94
N PRO A 309 -2.26 7.97 16.59
CA PRO A 309 -2.77 8.11 15.23
C PRO A 309 -1.70 8.50 14.21
N ILE A 310 -1.92 8.07 12.97
CA ILE A 310 -1.22 8.55 11.77
C ILE A 310 -2.26 9.20 10.85
N THR A 311 -2.15 10.51 10.62
CA THR A 311 -3.16 11.30 9.90
C THR A 311 -2.53 12.44 9.11
N ALA A 312 -3.21 12.99 8.11
CA ALA A 312 -2.83 14.26 7.47
C ALA A 312 -3.66 15.45 7.99
N ASN A 313 -4.75 15.20 8.72
CA ASN A 313 -5.67 16.24 9.19
C ASN A 313 -5.45 16.57 10.68
N SER A 314 -4.83 17.72 10.96
CA SER A 314 -4.63 18.25 12.32
C SER A 314 -5.90 18.83 12.97
N GLY A 315 -6.92 19.11 12.16
CA GLY A 315 -8.21 19.66 12.61
C GLY A 315 -9.33 18.62 12.78
N SER A 316 -9.00 17.32 12.80
CA SER A 316 -10.01 16.27 12.82
C SER A 316 -10.63 16.02 14.21
N ASN A 317 -11.77 15.32 14.26
CA ASN A 317 -12.39 14.86 15.50
C ASN A 317 -11.48 13.89 16.27
N LEU A 318 -10.69 13.07 15.58
CA LEU A 318 -9.72 12.19 16.22
C LEU A 318 -8.66 13.01 16.98
N MET A 319 -8.23 14.13 16.40
CA MET A 319 -7.30 15.04 17.06
C MET A 319 -7.91 15.75 18.26
N ALA A 320 -9.19 16.10 18.19
CA ALA A 320 -9.92 16.64 19.34
C ALA A 320 -9.96 15.63 20.50
N LEU A 321 -10.25 14.36 20.22
CA LEU A 321 -10.27 13.29 21.21
C LEU A 321 -8.88 13.06 21.85
N VAL A 322 -7.82 13.01 21.04
CA VAL A 322 -6.45 12.80 21.52
C VAL A 322 -5.96 14.01 22.33
N ARG A 323 -6.35 15.23 21.93
CA ARG A 323 -6.08 16.47 22.67
C ARG A 323 -6.74 16.49 24.04
N GLU A 324 -8.00 16.05 24.13
CA GLU A 324 -8.73 15.93 25.40
C GLU A 324 -8.00 15.03 26.41
N LYS A 325 -7.31 13.99 25.91
CA LYS A 325 -6.50 13.09 26.74
C LYS A 325 -5.10 13.61 27.06
N GLY A 326 -4.69 14.77 26.53
CA GLY A 326 -3.34 15.32 26.70
C GLY A 326 -2.26 14.51 25.99
N ARG A 327 -2.61 13.85 24.88
CA ARG A 327 -1.76 12.87 24.18
C ARG A 327 -1.35 13.33 22.77
N LEU A 328 -1.32 14.63 22.50
CA LEU A 328 -0.98 15.14 21.15
C LEU A 328 0.43 14.77 20.68
N ASP A 329 1.37 14.58 21.60
CA ASP A 329 2.73 14.11 21.28
C ASP A 329 2.75 12.68 20.69
N ASP A 330 1.66 11.92 20.83
CA ASP A 330 1.54 10.57 20.26
C ASP A 330 1.01 10.56 18.81
N VAL A 331 0.68 11.72 18.25
CA VAL A 331 0.15 11.84 16.89
C VAL A 331 1.28 12.01 15.89
N VAL A 332 1.21 11.31 14.77
CA VAL A 332 2.02 11.59 13.58
C VAL A 332 1.17 12.30 12.53
N PHE A 333 1.64 13.47 12.10
CA PHE A 333 1.10 14.18 10.95
C PHE A 333 1.90 13.86 9.70
N ILE A 334 1.30 13.12 8.77
CA ILE A 334 1.92 12.82 7.47
C ILE A 334 1.86 14.08 6.61
N PRO A 335 3.02 14.63 6.19
CA PRO A 335 3.04 15.81 5.35
C PRO A 335 2.49 15.47 3.96
N VAL A 336 1.79 16.44 3.37
CA VAL A 336 1.32 16.43 1.98
C VAL A 336 1.58 17.81 1.39
N LYS A 337 1.81 17.91 0.07
CA LYS A 337 1.94 19.22 -0.59
C LYS A 337 0.70 20.08 -0.31
N LYS A 338 0.90 21.41 -0.29
CA LYS A 338 -0.15 22.40 -0.01
C LYS A 338 -1.38 22.23 -0.89
N ASP A 339 -1.17 21.87 -2.15
CA ASP A 339 -2.22 21.64 -3.15
C ASP A 339 -3.19 20.53 -2.73
N TYR A 340 -2.73 19.57 -1.92
CA TYR A 340 -3.51 18.45 -1.43
C TYR A 340 -4.05 18.64 -0.02
N GLU A 341 -3.64 19.67 0.74
CA GLU A 341 -4.12 19.90 2.11
C GLU A 341 -5.65 19.99 2.17
N GLY A 342 -6.28 20.60 1.15
CA GLY A 342 -7.74 20.72 1.04
C GLY A 342 -8.47 19.37 0.96
N LEU A 343 -7.80 18.30 0.50
CA LEU A 343 -8.38 16.95 0.42
C LEU A 343 -8.56 16.30 1.79
N PHE A 344 -7.81 16.75 2.79
CA PHE A 344 -7.79 16.18 4.14
C PHE A 344 -8.40 17.11 5.18
N LYS A 345 -8.42 18.43 4.92
CA LYS A 345 -9.02 19.42 5.80
C LYS A 345 -10.55 19.28 5.87
N GLY A 346 -11.06 19.44 7.08
CA GLY A 346 -12.50 19.50 7.36
C GLY A 346 -12.93 18.55 8.47
N ASN A 347 -14.21 18.65 8.84
CA ASN A 347 -14.85 17.82 9.85
C ASN A 347 -15.98 16.95 9.28
N ARG A 348 -15.83 16.50 8.04
CA ARG A 348 -16.82 15.63 7.41
C ARG A 348 -16.70 14.24 8.01
N SER A 349 -17.52 13.96 9.01
CA SER A 349 -17.67 12.64 9.60
C SER A 349 -18.43 11.74 8.64
N THR A 350 -17.94 10.53 8.44
CA THR A 350 -18.75 9.46 7.84
C THR A 350 -19.51 8.77 8.96
N THR A 351 -20.82 8.61 8.81
CA THR A 351 -21.66 7.82 9.74
C THR A 351 -21.86 6.39 9.24
N SER A 352 -21.46 6.12 7.99
CA SER A 352 -21.50 4.81 7.36
C SER A 352 -20.14 4.11 7.49
N TRP A 353 -20.21 2.79 7.64
CA TRP A 353 -19.09 1.84 7.54
C TRP A 353 -18.49 1.75 6.13
N LEU A 354 -19.18 2.32 5.14
CA LEU A 354 -18.76 2.34 3.75
C LEU A 354 -17.84 3.54 3.49
N VAL A 355 -16.87 3.34 2.60
CA VAL A 355 -16.03 4.44 2.08
C VAL A 355 -16.94 5.53 1.51
N SER A 356 -16.81 6.75 2.01
CA SER A 356 -17.62 7.86 1.50
C SER A 356 -17.28 8.17 0.04
N GLU A 357 -18.25 8.66 -0.73
CA GLU A 357 -18.03 9.09 -2.11
C GLU A 357 -16.87 10.09 -2.23
N PHE A 358 -16.67 10.92 -1.22
CA PHE A 358 -15.56 11.87 -1.15
C PHE A 358 -14.19 11.20 -1.02
N THR A 359 -14.10 10.07 -0.31
CA THR A 359 -12.85 9.31 -0.13
C THR A 359 -12.63 8.34 -1.29
N LYS A 360 -13.70 7.94 -1.97
CA LYS A 360 -13.75 6.97 -3.07
C LYS A 360 -12.85 7.36 -4.25
N TYR A 361 -12.84 8.65 -4.61
CA TYR A 361 -12.11 9.22 -5.74
C TYR A 361 -10.86 10.01 -5.33
N ARG A 362 -10.45 9.92 -4.05
CA ARG A 362 -9.35 10.74 -3.55
C ARG A 362 -8.03 10.30 -4.16
N TYR A 363 -7.27 11.28 -4.62
CA TYR A 363 -5.89 11.07 -5.05
C TYR A 363 -5.05 10.42 -3.92
N PRO A 364 -4.28 9.35 -4.19
CA PRO A 364 -3.70 8.43 -3.19
C PRO A 364 -2.47 8.97 -2.45
N ILE A 365 -2.24 10.27 -2.44
CA ILE A 365 -1.00 10.86 -1.93
C ILE A 365 -0.74 10.52 -0.46
N PHE A 366 -1.79 10.49 0.37
CA PHE A 366 -1.67 10.10 1.77
C PHE A 366 -1.32 8.62 1.92
N GLU A 367 -1.91 7.74 1.11
CA GLU A 367 -1.61 6.31 1.15
C GLU A 367 -0.16 6.02 0.74
N ILE A 368 0.34 6.69 -0.30
CA ILE A 368 1.74 6.58 -0.74
C ILE A 368 2.69 7.10 0.34
N ASN A 369 2.46 8.32 0.84
CA ASN A 369 3.30 8.92 1.88
C ASN A 369 3.27 8.09 3.18
N THR A 370 2.11 7.59 3.58
CA THR A 370 2.00 6.74 4.77
C THR A 370 2.70 5.39 4.59
N SER A 371 2.70 4.84 3.38
CA SER A 371 3.44 3.61 3.07
C SER A 371 4.96 3.85 3.18
N ILE A 372 5.46 4.98 2.65
CA ILE A 372 6.86 5.39 2.81
C ILE A 372 7.19 5.55 4.30
N PHE A 373 6.37 6.33 5.03
CA PHE A 373 6.55 6.58 6.45
C PHE A 373 6.60 5.28 7.26
N THR A 374 5.60 4.40 7.11
CA THR A 374 5.52 3.16 7.86
C THR A 374 6.67 2.21 7.54
N ASN A 375 7.12 2.14 6.28
CA ASN A 375 8.32 1.39 5.90
C ASN A 375 9.59 1.93 6.59
N SER A 376 9.75 3.25 6.65
CA SER A 376 10.86 3.89 7.37
C SER A 376 10.79 3.63 8.87
N VAL A 377 9.60 3.67 9.47
CA VAL A 377 9.39 3.32 10.89
C VAL A 377 9.80 1.88 11.16
N VAL A 378 9.55 0.95 10.24
CA VAL A 378 9.95 -0.46 10.41
C VAL A 378 11.47 -0.61 10.39
N ALA A 379 12.20 0.15 9.57
CA ALA A 379 13.66 0.17 9.59
C ALA A 379 14.19 0.69 10.95
N VAL A 380 13.58 1.75 11.48
CA VAL A 380 13.89 2.28 12.83
C VAL A 380 13.59 1.23 13.90
N GLY A 381 12.46 0.54 13.81
CA GLY A 381 12.07 -0.50 14.75
C GLY A 381 13.02 -1.69 14.74
N ALA A 382 13.47 -2.11 13.57
CA ALA A 382 14.46 -3.18 13.42
C ALA A 382 15.79 -2.80 14.10
N GLU A 383 16.26 -1.56 13.89
CA GLU A 383 17.43 -1.04 14.58
C GLU A 383 17.21 -1.00 16.10
N PHE A 384 16.12 -0.37 16.55
CA PHE A 384 15.82 -0.15 17.95
C PHE A 384 15.76 -1.46 18.74
N LEU A 385 15.18 -2.50 18.13
CA LEU A 385 15.01 -3.82 18.74
C LEU A 385 16.22 -4.74 18.50
N GLY A 386 17.22 -4.31 17.73
CA GLY A 386 18.38 -5.14 17.36
C GLY A 386 18.02 -6.35 16.49
N ILE A 387 16.95 -6.26 15.70
CA ILE A 387 16.46 -7.35 14.85
C ILE A 387 17.03 -7.19 13.45
N VAL A 388 17.84 -8.16 13.03
CA VAL A 388 18.36 -8.24 11.65
C VAL A 388 17.33 -8.85 10.70
N GLU A 389 17.46 -8.58 9.39
CA GLU A 389 16.52 -9.07 8.37
C GLU A 389 16.36 -10.61 8.40
N ALA A 390 17.44 -11.35 8.66
CA ALA A 390 17.38 -12.80 8.81
C ALA A 390 16.45 -13.25 9.95
N GLY A 391 16.39 -12.47 11.05
CA GLY A 391 15.44 -12.69 12.14
C GLY A 391 14.00 -12.42 11.69
N MET A 392 13.78 -11.32 10.97
CA MET A 392 12.47 -10.97 10.41
C MET A 392 11.95 -12.04 9.43
N ARG A 393 12.83 -12.61 8.60
CA ARG A 393 12.46 -13.67 7.64
C ARG A 393 11.98 -14.96 8.31
N ARG A 394 12.46 -15.27 9.52
CA ARG A 394 11.98 -16.45 10.28
C ARG A 394 10.55 -16.28 10.78
N LEU A 395 10.10 -15.04 10.93
CA LEU A 395 8.74 -14.68 11.31
C LEU A 395 7.85 -14.41 10.08
N HIS A 396 8.43 -14.47 8.88
CA HIS A 396 7.72 -14.34 7.61
C HIS A 396 7.12 -15.70 7.27
N VAL A 397 5.84 -15.89 7.62
CA VAL A 397 5.07 -17.11 7.34
C VAL A 397 4.10 -16.85 6.20
#